data_AF-A0A645F5X4-F1
#
_entry.id   AF-A0A645F5X4-F1
#
_cell.length_a   1.000
_cell.length_b   1.000
_cell.length_c   1.000
_cell.angle_alpha   90.00
_cell.angle_beta   90.00
_cell.angle_gamma   90.00
#
_symmetry.space_group_name_H-M   'P 1'
#
loop_
_entity.id
_entity.type
_entity.pdbx_description
1 polymer ?
#
loop_
_entity_poly.entity_id
_entity_poly.type
_entity_poly.pdbx_seq_one_letter_code
_entity_poly.pdbx_strand_id
1 'polypeptide(L)'
;MWPQWWDLYWMTDWLSFGPIVGLFLVKMSYGRTIRQFIVVNVILPSIFGVIWFGIFGGFAINIQLTGVYDLMEFYNASGAEAFMMKLFEFVPGTMIIRVIMLVLVALSFITLADSMTSTISQMSLRQQTSDIKEAPLPIKVFWGVLIGAVSILFVVTGGINGIKIVKTIAGYPMLFVEIAMIIGFLRYFLSGKNKQDEVTYAADLDRQIKAAEAEAAEEAEAKKNKKKRFGKASASE
;
A
#
# COMPACT_ATOMS: atom_id res chain seq x y z
N MET A 1 -19.93 23.22 -6.03
CA MET A 1 -19.03 22.15 -6.54
C MET A 1 -18.58 21.23 -5.39
N TRP A 2 -19.52 20.70 -4.59
CA TRP A 2 -19.19 19.82 -3.46
C TRP A 2 -18.77 18.39 -3.90
N PRO A 3 -19.45 17.76 -4.88
CA PRO A 3 -19.10 16.40 -5.32
C PRO A 3 -17.73 16.32 -6.01
N GLN A 4 -17.31 17.37 -6.70
CA GLN A 4 -16.03 17.38 -7.43
C GLN A 4 -14.82 17.51 -6.51
N TRP A 5 -14.99 18.17 -5.36
CA TRP A 5 -13.89 18.43 -4.43
C TRP A 5 -13.71 17.33 -3.39
N TRP A 6 -14.77 16.56 -3.11
CA TRP A 6 -14.75 15.52 -2.10
C TRP A 6 -15.07 14.15 -2.71
N ASP A 7 -16.32 13.90 -3.09
CA ASP A 7 -16.77 12.55 -3.45
C ASP A 7 -16.04 11.99 -4.67
N LEU A 8 -15.98 12.74 -5.76
CA LEU A 8 -15.31 12.31 -7.00
C LEU A 8 -13.80 12.20 -6.83
N TYR A 9 -13.20 13.09 -6.02
CA TYR A 9 -11.76 13.01 -5.72
C TYR A 9 -11.44 11.71 -4.99
N TRP A 10 -12.15 11.41 -3.90
CA TRP A 10 -11.91 10.20 -3.12
C TRP A 10 -12.30 8.95 -3.89
N MET A 11 -13.43 8.93 -4.60
CA MET A 11 -13.81 7.77 -5.42
C MET A 11 -12.77 7.47 -6.50
N THR A 12 -12.28 8.49 -7.22
CA THR A 12 -11.25 8.30 -8.25
C THR A 12 -9.93 7.83 -7.65
N ASP A 13 -9.59 8.34 -6.46
CA ASP A 13 -8.43 7.89 -5.69
C ASP A 13 -8.51 6.39 -5.33
N TRP A 14 -9.60 5.96 -4.70
CA TRP A 14 -9.79 4.57 -4.31
C TRP A 14 -9.77 3.62 -5.52
N LEU A 15 -10.39 4.01 -6.64
CA LEU A 15 -10.38 3.25 -7.90
C LEU A 15 -8.99 3.20 -8.54
N SER A 16 -8.19 4.28 -8.45
CA SER A 16 -6.82 4.27 -8.97
C SER A 16 -5.92 3.26 -8.24
N PHE A 17 -6.18 3.01 -6.96
CA PHE A 17 -5.40 2.05 -6.16
C PHE A 17 -5.94 0.62 -6.19
N GLY A 18 -7.18 0.41 -6.65
CA GLY A 18 -7.87 -0.88 -6.63
C GLY A 18 -7.05 -2.04 -7.22
N PRO A 19 -6.50 -1.94 -8.45
CA PRO A 19 -5.76 -3.05 -9.06
C PRO A 19 -4.47 -3.41 -8.32
N ILE A 20 -3.75 -2.41 -7.81
CA ILE A 20 -2.49 -2.59 -7.07
C ILE A 20 -2.77 -3.30 -5.74
N VAL A 21 -3.78 -2.81 -5.00
CA VAL A 21 -4.21 -3.41 -3.73
C VAL A 21 -4.78 -4.81 -3.96
N GLY A 22 -5.51 -5.03 -5.06
CA GLY A 22 -6.04 -6.34 -5.44
C GLY A 22 -4.94 -7.40 -5.58
N LEU A 23 -3.84 -7.09 -6.27
CA LEU A 23 -2.70 -7.99 -6.41
C LEU A 23 -2.02 -8.31 -5.07
N PHE A 24 -1.89 -7.32 -4.19
CA PHE A 24 -1.36 -7.52 -2.85
C PHE A 24 -2.28 -8.40 -2.00
N LEU A 25 -3.58 -8.14 -2.02
CA LEU A 25 -4.59 -8.93 -1.31
C LEU A 25 -4.63 -10.38 -1.80
N VAL A 26 -4.51 -10.62 -3.11
CA VAL A 26 -4.45 -11.98 -3.67
C VAL A 26 -3.26 -12.76 -3.09
N LYS A 27 -2.07 -12.15 -3.01
CA LYS A 27 -0.89 -12.79 -2.41
C LYS A 27 -1.10 -13.17 -0.94
N MET A 28 -1.73 -12.30 -0.15
CA MET A 28 -2.03 -12.58 1.26
C MET A 28 -3.23 -13.51 1.48
N SER A 29 -4.03 -13.74 0.44
CA SER A 29 -5.23 -14.59 0.51
C SER A 29 -4.94 -16.08 0.31
N TYR A 30 -3.68 -16.44 0.03
CA TYR A 30 -3.29 -17.81 -0.26
C TYR A 30 -3.72 -18.79 0.84
N GLY A 31 -4.42 -19.87 0.45
CA GLY A 31 -4.92 -20.90 1.36
C GLY A 31 -6.13 -20.52 2.22
N ARG A 32 -6.71 -19.32 2.06
CA ARG A 32 -7.90 -18.87 2.82
C ARG A 32 -9.17 -18.98 1.99
N THR A 33 -10.29 -19.27 2.65
CA THR A 33 -11.61 -19.25 1.99
C THR A 33 -12.05 -17.82 1.68
N ILE A 34 -12.87 -17.64 0.63
CA ILE A 34 -13.43 -16.33 0.24
C ILE A 34 -14.12 -15.64 1.44
N ARG A 35 -14.85 -16.42 2.27
CA ARG A 35 -15.54 -15.88 3.45
C ARG A 35 -14.56 -15.32 4.49
N GLN A 36 -13.48 -16.04 4.80
CA GLN A 36 -12.45 -15.56 5.73
C GLN A 36 -11.72 -14.34 5.17
N PHE A 37 -11.44 -14.32 3.86
CA PHE A 37 -10.83 -13.19 3.19
C PHE A 37 -11.67 -11.91 3.31
N ILE A 38 -12.98 -11.99 3.09
CA ILE A 38 -13.87 -10.83 3.20
C ILE A 38 -13.96 -10.33 4.65
N VAL A 39 -14.11 -11.24 5.63
CA VAL A 39 -14.19 -10.84 7.05
C VAL A 39 -12.92 -10.10 7.48
N VAL A 40 -11.74 -10.63 7.16
CA VAL A 40 -10.47 -10.05 7.60
C VAL A 40 -10.13 -8.77 6.84
N ASN A 41 -10.40 -8.68 5.54
CA ASN A 41 -9.98 -7.53 4.74
C ASN A 41 -11.03 -6.43 4.59
N VAL A 42 -12.31 -6.73 4.85
CA VAL A 42 -13.39 -5.75 4.75
C VAL A 42 -13.89 -5.36 6.14
N ILE A 43 -14.27 -6.33 6.97
CA ILE A 43 -14.94 -6.04 8.24
C ILE A 43 -13.97 -5.42 9.26
N LEU A 44 -12.78 -6.03 9.45
CA LEU A 44 -11.82 -5.52 10.43
C LEU A 44 -11.36 -4.08 10.11
N PRO A 45 -10.94 -3.74 8.87
CA PRO A 45 -10.58 -2.36 8.54
C PRO A 45 -11.75 -1.39 8.62
N SER A 46 -12.97 -1.83 8.30
CA SER A 46 -14.17 -0.98 8.43
C SER A 46 -14.46 -0.63 9.89
N ILE A 47 -14.38 -1.60 10.80
CA ILE A 47 -14.56 -1.35 12.25
C ILE A 47 -13.49 -0.39 12.76
N PHE A 48 -12.23 -0.62 12.36
CA PHE A 48 -11.14 0.29 12.71
C PHE A 48 -11.40 1.72 12.20
N GLY A 49 -11.87 1.86 10.95
CA GLY A 49 -12.23 3.15 10.38
C GLY A 49 -13.34 3.85 11.17
N VAL A 50 -14.41 3.14 11.53
CA VAL A 50 -15.50 3.69 12.35
C VAL A 50 -14.99 4.19 13.71
N ILE A 51 -14.16 3.39 14.38
CA ILE A 51 -13.57 3.77 15.68
C ILE A 51 -12.66 5.00 15.51
N TRP A 52 -11.82 5.01 14.49
CA TRP A 52 -10.88 6.09 14.21
C TRP A 52 -11.60 7.41 13.94
N PHE A 53 -12.54 7.43 12.97
CA PHE A 53 -13.31 8.62 12.65
C PHE A 53 -14.23 9.04 13.81
N GLY A 54 -14.77 8.09 14.57
CA GLY A 54 -15.56 8.36 15.76
C GLY A 54 -14.77 9.08 16.85
N ILE A 55 -13.55 8.62 17.15
CA ILE A 55 -12.71 9.23 18.17
C ILE A 55 -12.16 10.58 17.70
N PHE A 56 -11.45 10.63 16.57
CA PHE A 56 -10.78 11.87 16.14
C PHE A 56 -11.74 12.91 15.57
N GLY A 57 -12.74 12.48 14.80
CA GLY A 57 -13.79 13.36 14.31
C GLY A 57 -14.66 13.88 15.45
N GLY A 58 -15.06 13.00 16.37
CA GLY A 58 -15.80 13.40 17.57
C GLY A 58 -15.02 14.36 18.46
N PHE A 59 -13.72 14.14 18.66
CA PHE A 59 -12.84 15.02 19.42
C PHE A 59 -12.72 16.41 18.77
N ALA A 60 -12.51 16.47 17.45
CA ALA A 60 -12.44 17.74 16.72
C ALA A 60 -13.76 18.53 16.81
N ILE A 61 -14.89 17.84 16.64
CA ILE A 61 -16.22 18.45 16.77
C ILE A 61 -16.44 18.94 18.20
N ASN A 62 -16.02 18.17 19.21
CA ASN A 62 -16.16 18.57 20.61
C ASN A 62 -15.39 19.87 20.93
N ILE A 63 -14.14 20.02 20.45
CA ILE A 63 -13.35 21.24 20.66
C ILE A 63 -14.01 22.45 19.99
N GLN A 64 -14.54 22.29 18.77
CA GLN A 64 -15.25 23.37 18.07
C GLN A 64 -16.53 23.76 18.81
N LEU A 65 -17.33 22.79 19.25
CA LEU A 65 -18.62 23.04 19.89
C LEU A 65 -18.49 23.59 21.31
N THR A 66 -17.44 23.20 22.04
CA THR A 66 -17.16 23.73 23.39
C THR A 66 -16.56 25.13 23.35
N GLY A 67 -16.20 25.65 22.18
CA GLY A 67 -15.61 26.97 22.01
C GLY A 67 -14.18 27.09 22.57
N VAL A 68 -13.52 25.95 22.85
CA VAL A 68 -12.15 25.92 23.36
C VAL A 68 -11.17 26.49 22.33
N TYR A 69 -11.43 26.24 21.04
CA TYR A 69 -10.65 26.79 19.93
C TYR A 69 -11.44 26.74 18.62
N ASP A 70 -11.30 27.76 17.77
CA ASP A 70 -11.89 27.74 16.41
C ASP A 70 -10.98 26.96 15.45
N LEU A 71 -11.24 25.65 15.38
CA LEU A 71 -10.61 24.72 14.46
C LEU A 71 -10.93 25.04 13.00
N MET A 72 -12.06 25.69 12.71
CA MET A 72 -12.47 25.99 11.34
C MET A 72 -11.72 27.18 10.77
N GLU A 73 -11.49 28.22 11.58
CA GLU A 73 -10.61 29.32 11.21
C GLU A 73 -9.17 28.82 10.99
N PHE A 74 -8.67 27.98 11.91
CA PHE A 74 -7.34 27.38 11.76
C PHE A 74 -7.22 26.51 10.51
N TYR A 75 -8.24 25.70 10.20
CA TYR A 75 -8.27 24.87 8.99
C TYR A 75 -8.16 25.71 7.72
N ASN A 76 -8.88 26.83 7.65
CA ASN A 76 -8.84 27.73 6.48
C ASN A 76 -7.47 28.42 6.35
N ALA A 77 -6.80 28.73 7.46
CA ALA A 77 -5.51 29.42 7.45
C ALA A 77 -4.31 28.49 7.20
N SER A 78 -4.29 27.30 7.82
CA SER A 78 -3.12 26.41 7.84
C SER A 78 -3.31 25.11 7.06
N GLY A 79 -4.51 24.86 6.54
CA GLY A 79 -4.83 23.69 5.74
C GLY A 79 -5.00 22.39 6.56
N ALA A 80 -5.38 21.33 5.85
CA ALA A 80 -5.68 20.03 6.44
C ALA A 80 -4.46 19.33 7.07
N GLU A 81 -3.25 19.64 6.62
CA GLU A 81 -2.00 19.00 7.07
C GLU A 81 -1.65 19.38 8.51
N ALA A 82 -1.84 20.65 8.86
CA ALA A 82 -1.58 21.15 10.20
C ALA A 82 -2.73 20.86 11.18
N PHE A 83 -3.93 20.57 10.67
CA PHE A 83 -5.14 20.37 11.46
C PHE A 83 -5.01 19.23 12.48
N MET A 84 -4.55 18.05 12.03
CA MET A 84 -4.39 16.90 12.94
C MET A 84 -3.29 17.16 13.99
N MET A 85 -2.21 17.84 13.60
CA MET A 85 -1.15 18.23 14.53
C MET A 85 -1.64 19.21 15.59
N LYS A 86 -2.58 20.10 15.24
CA LYS A 86 -3.25 20.99 16.19
C LYS A 86 -4.21 20.28 17.12
N LEU A 87 -4.96 19.28 16.63
CA LEU A 87 -5.82 18.48 17.50
C LEU A 87 -5.02 17.85 18.65
N PHE A 88 -3.81 17.37 18.37
CA PHE A 88 -2.92 16.81 19.40
C PHE A 88 -2.39 17.82 20.42
N GLU A 89 -2.53 19.14 20.18
CA GLU A 89 -2.21 20.17 21.18
C GLU A 89 -3.19 20.19 22.35
N PHE A 90 -4.42 19.75 22.14
CA PHE A 90 -5.47 19.71 23.17
C PHE A 90 -5.44 18.43 24.03
N VAL A 91 -4.49 17.53 23.77
CA VAL A 91 -4.29 16.29 24.53
C VAL A 91 -3.18 16.47 25.56
N PRO A 92 -3.34 16.06 26.83
CA PRO A 92 -2.30 16.15 27.84
C PRO A 92 -1.05 15.35 27.41
N GLY A 93 0.14 15.95 27.56
CA GLY A 93 1.40 15.35 27.06
C GLY A 93 1.73 15.70 25.60
N THR A 94 1.21 16.82 25.11
CA THR A 94 1.31 17.35 23.74
C THR A 94 2.66 17.17 23.06
N MET A 95 3.77 17.49 23.73
CA MET A 95 5.10 17.44 23.11
C MET A 95 5.47 16.01 22.70
N ILE A 96 5.23 15.05 23.60
CA ILE A 96 5.55 13.63 23.39
C ILE A 96 4.60 13.03 22.36
N ILE A 97 3.29 13.29 22.49
CA ILE A 97 2.28 12.71 21.60
C ILE A 97 2.48 13.18 20.14
N ARG A 98 2.85 14.45 19.93
CA ARG A 98 3.09 15.00 18.57
C ARG A 98 4.29 14.37 17.90
N VAL A 99 5.39 14.21 18.64
CA VAL A 99 6.60 13.55 18.11
C VAL A 99 6.30 12.10 17.76
N ILE A 100 5.59 11.37 18.64
CA ILE A 100 5.18 9.99 18.38
C ILE A 100 4.28 9.90 17.15
N MET A 101 3.28 10.78 17.02
CA MET A 101 2.38 10.79 15.88
C MET A 101 3.11 11.10 14.57
N LEU A 102 4.06 12.04 14.59
CA LEU A 102 4.90 12.34 13.42
C LEU A 102 5.70 11.10 12.98
N VAL A 103 6.33 10.41 13.94
CA VAL A 103 7.07 9.17 13.67
C VAL A 103 6.13 8.07 13.16
N LEU A 104 4.95 7.91 13.75
CA LEU A 104 3.97 6.91 13.34
C LEU A 104 3.47 7.14 11.90
N VAL A 105 3.17 8.39 11.56
CA VAL A 105 2.77 8.78 10.20
C VAL A 105 3.91 8.53 9.22
N ALA A 106 5.15 8.87 9.59
CA ALA A 106 6.33 8.61 8.77
C ALA A 106 6.56 7.11 8.54
N LEU A 107 6.48 6.28 9.58
CA LEU A 107 6.65 4.83 9.49
C LEU A 107 5.53 4.19 8.66
N SER A 108 4.28 4.63 8.84
CA SER A 108 3.14 4.19 8.04
C SER A 108 3.34 4.52 6.56
N PHE A 109 3.79 5.75 6.27
CA PHE A 109 4.10 6.19 4.92
C PHE A 109 5.25 5.37 4.29
N ILE A 110 6.34 5.13 5.02
CA ILE A 110 7.48 4.32 4.54
C ILE A 110 7.02 2.89 4.23
N THR A 111 6.23 2.28 5.11
CA THR A 111 5.72 0.90 4.93
C THR A 111 4.81 0.81 3.69
N LEU A 112 3.95 1.81 3.49
CA LEU A 112 3.07 1.90 2.33
C LEU A 112 3.87 2.13 1.04
N ALA A 113 4.83 3.05 1.06
CA ALA A 113 5.68 3.37 -0.07
C ALA A 113 6.54 2.17 -0.52
N ASP A 114 7.07 1.39 0.42
CA ASP A 114 7.83 0.17 0.14
C ASP A 114 6.95 -0.88 -0.58
N SER A 115 5.75 -1.12 -0.04
CA SER A 115 4.79 -2.07 -0.63
C SER A 115 4.36 -1.69 -2.05
N MET A 116 4.13 -0.39 -2.29
CA MET A 116 3.77 0.14 -3.61
C MET A 116 4.94 0.03 -4.61
N THR A 117 6.14 0.46 -4.20
CA THR A 117 7.33 0.42 -5.05
C THR A 117 7.68 -1.01 -5.43
N SER A 118 7.55 -1.95 -4.49
CA SER A 118 7.74 -3.38 -4.75
C SER A 118 6.75 -3.91 -5.79
N THR A 119 5.48 -3.51 -5.70
CA THR A 119 4.43 -3.96 -6.63
C THR A 119 4.64 -3.43 -8.05
N ILE A 120 4.94 -2.13 -8.20
CA ILE A 120 5.21 -1.50 -9.52
C ILE A 120 6.48 -2.08 -10.16
N SER A 121 7.51 -2.32 -9.35
CA SER A 121 8.77 -2.92 -9.81
C SER A 121 8.54 -4.34 -10.34
N GLN A 122 7.65 -5.11 -9.70
CA GLN A 122 7.28 -6.45 -10.16
C GLN A 122 6.46 -6.41 -11.46
N MET A 123 5.55 -5.45 -11.61
CA MET A 123 4.79 -5.25 -12.86
C MET A 123 5.68 -4.87 -14.05
N SER A 124 6.84 -4.27 -13.79
CA SER A 124 7.79 -3.82 -14.82
C SER A 124 8.68 -4.95 -15.36
N LEU A 125 8.63 -6.14 -14.77
CA LEU A 125 9.42 -7.29 -15.19
C LEU A 125 8.67 -8.10 -16.27
N ARG A 126 9.34 -8.35 -17.40
CA ARG A 126 8.76 -9.05 -18.57
C ARG A 126 8.57 -10.56 -18.36
N GLN A 127 9.29 -11.14 -17.39
CA GLN A 127 9.10 -12.52 -16.96
C GLN A 127 8.48 -12.48 -15.57
N GLN A 128 7.20 -12.83 -15.47
CA GLN A 128 6.74 -13.52 -14.27
C GLN A 128 7.42 -14.89 -14.31
N THR A 129 8.68 -14.95 -13.89
CA THR A 129 9.13 -16.20 -13.29
C THR A 129 8.13 -16.42 -12.17
N SER A 130 7.44 -17.53 -12.24
CA SER A 130 6.41 -17.89 -11.27
C SER A 130 6.94 -17.75 -9.85
N ASP A 131 8.25 -17.85 -9.65
CA ASP A 131 8.93 -17.59 -8.41
C ASP A 131 8.61 -16.20 -7.81
N ILE A 132 8.21 -16.20 -6.54
CA ILE A 132 7.89 -15.02 -5.73
C ILE A 132 9.21 -14.32 -5.37
N LYS A 133 9.98 -13.95 -6.39
CA LYS A 133 11.20 -13.18 -6.21
C LYS A 133 10.83 -11.72 -6.16
N GLU A 134 11.25 -11.08 -5.08
CA GLU A 134 11.24 -9.64 -5.01
C GLU A 134 11.94 -9.05 -6.24
N ALA A 135 11.38 -7.98 -6.78
CA ALA A 135 11.99 -7.29 -7.91
C ALA A 135 13.45 -6.92 -7.58
N PRO A 136 14.39 -7.04 -8.54
CA PRO A 136 15.79 -6.69 -8.33
C PRO A 136 15.95 -5.30 -7.71
N LEU A 137 16.83 -5.18 -6.71
CA LEU A 137 17.11 -3.92 -6.01
C LEU A 137 17.29 -2.70 -6.94
N PRO A 138 17.98 -2.79 -8.09
CA PRO A 138 18.15 -1.64 -8.98
C PRO A 138 16.83 -1.10 -9.54
N ILE A 139 15.86 -1.98 -9.83
CA ILE A 139 14.55 -1.59 -10.38
C ILE A 139 13.69 -0.95 -9.27
N LYS A 140 13.74 -1.50 -8.06
CA LYS A 140 13.08 -0.91 -6.89
C LYS A 140 13.61 0.50 -6.59
N VAL A 141 14.93 0.68 -6.60
CA VAL A 141 15.55 2.00 -6.39
C VAL A 141 15.19 2.96 -7.52
N PHE A 142 15.22 2.51 -8.78
CA PHE A 142 14.81 3.34 -9.92
C PHE A 142 13.39 3.88 -9.75
N TRP A 143 12.42 3.02 -9.45
CA TRP A 143 11.03 3.43 -9.24
C TRP A 143 10.86 4.29 -7.99
N GLY A 144 11.54 3.97 -6.89
CA GLY A 144 11.50 4.76 -5.66
C GLY A 144 12.02 6.19 -5.86
N VAL A 145 13.16 6.35 -6.54
CA VAL A 145 13.73 7.67 -6.88
C VAL A 145 12.82 8.42 -7.86
N LEU A 146 12.27 7.73 -8.86
CA LEU A 146 11.38 8.35 -9.84
C LEU A 146 10.09 8.86 -9.18
N ILE A 147 9.45 8.06 -8.32
CA ILE A 147 8.27 8.47 -7.56
C ILE A 147 8.61 9.66 -6.66
N GLY A 148 9.72 9.61 -5.93
CA GLY A 148 10.16 10.71 -5.06
C GLY A 148 10.44 12.00 -5.82
N ALA A 149 11.11 11.93 -6.97
CA ALA A 149 11.39 13.08 -7.81
C ALA A 149 10.11 13.72 -8.36
N VAL A 150 9.17 12.89 -8.82
CA VAL A 150 7.85 13.34 -9.30
C VAL A 150 7.03 13.95 -8.16
N SER A 151 7.05 13.35 -6.96
CA SER A 151 6.40 13.92 -5.78
C SER A 151 6.93 15.31 -5.43
N ILE A 152 8.26 15.49 -5.40
CA ILE A 152 8.86 16.80 -5.13
C ILE A 152 8.45 17.82 -6.20
N LEU A 153 8.47 17.43 -7.48
CA LEU A 153 8.07 18.31 -8.58
C LEU A 153 6.63 18.79 -8.42
N PHE A 154 5.69 17.91 -8.09
CA PHE A 154 4.29 18.31 -7.90
C PHE A 154 4.05 19.15 -6.64
N VAL A 155 4.75 18.85 -5.54
CA VAL A 155 4.67 19.67 -4.32
C VAL A 155 5.15 21.10 -4.61
N VAL A 156 6.28 21.25 -5.31
CA VAL A 156 6.86 22.58 -5.62
C VAL A 156 6.01 23.37 -6.62
N THR A 157 5.43 22.70 -7.62
CA THR A 157 4.73 23.39 -8.72
C THR A 157 3.27 23.71 -8.44
N GLY A 158 2.55 22.85 -7.72
CA GLY A 158 1.10 22.98 -7.54
C GLY A 158 0.59 22.81 -6.12
N GLY A 159 1.48 22.53 -5.15
CA GLY A 159 1.10 22.25 -3.77
C GLY A 159 0.04 21.15 -3.65
N ILE A 160 -0.77 21.20 -2.59
CA ILE A 160 -1.80 20.20 -2.31
C ILE A 160 -2.83 20.11 -3.44
N ASN A 161 -3.24 21.25 -4.00
CA ASN A 161 -4.26 21.28 -5.05
C ASN A 161 -3.73 20.71 -6.38
N GLY A 162 -2.46 20.97 -6.71
CA GLY A 162 -1.81 20.37 -7.89
C GLY A 162 -1.75 18.86 -7.80
N ILE A 163 -1.35 18.32 -6.63
CA ILE A 163 -1.33 16.87 -6.39
C ILE A 163 -2.73 16.27 -6.53
N LYS A 164 -3.76 16.92 -5.97
CA LYS A 164 -5.15 16.45 -6.07
C LYS A 164 -5.62 16.36 -7.52
N ILE A 165 -5.33 17.37 -8.35
CA ILE A 165 -5.76 17.41 -9.74
C ILE A 165 -5.05 16.33 -10.57
N VAL A 166 -3.72 16.25 -10.46
CA VAL A 166 -2.92 15.27 -11.20
C VAL A 166 -3.35 13.85 -10.87
N LYS A 167 -3.60 13.57 -9.58
CA LYS A 167 -4.08 12.29 -9.10
C LYS A 167 -5.44 11.92 -9.70
N THR A 168 -6.40 12.84 -9.69
CA THR A 168 -7.72 12.58 -10.29
C THR A 168 -7.61 12.30 -11.79
N ILE A 169 -6.81 13.08 -12.52
CA ILE A 169 -6.60 12.87 -13.97
C ILE A 169 -5.93 11.52 -14.25
N ALA A 170 -4.94 11.14 -13.43
CA ALA A 170 -4.24 9.87 -13.55
C ALA A 170 -5.12 8.65 -13.17
N GLY A 171 -6.11 8.83 -12.29
CA GLY A 171 -7.02 7.77 -11.87
C GLY A 171 -8.16 7.48 -12.86
N TYR A 172 -8.59 8.45 -13.66
CA TYR A 172 -9.68 8.26 -14.64
C TYR A 172 -9.44 7.09 -15.62
N PRO A 173 -8.25 6.93 -16.24
CA PRO A 173 -7.97 5.79 -17.11
C PRO A 173 -8.08 4.43 -16.41
N MET A 174 -7.73 4.36 -15.12
CA MET A 174 -7.78 3.11 -14.34
C MET A 174 -9.20 2.59 -14.17
N LEU A 175 -10.19 3.47 -14.19
CA LEU A 175 -11.61 3.11 -14.12
C LEU A 175 -12.02 2.17 -15.27
N PHE A 176 -11.53 2.41 -16.48
CA PHE A 176 -11.80 1.52 -17.62
C PHE A 176 -11.16 0.13 -17.44
N VAL A 177 -9.97 0.08 -16.86
CA VAL A 177 -9.27 -1.18 -16.55
C VAL A 177 -10.05 -1.97 -15.51
N GLU A 178 -10.54 -1.32 -14.46
CA GLU A 178 -11.35 -1.99 -13.42
C GLU A 178 -12.68 -2.52 -13.97
N ILE A 179 -13.37 -1.75 -14.81
CA ILE A 179 -14.59 -2.24 -15.49
C ILE A 179 -14.27 -3.49 -16.32
N ALA A 180 -13.16 -3.48 -17.07
CA ALA A 180 -12.73 -4.65 -17.84
C ALA A 180 -12.43 -5.86 -16.94
N MET A 181 -11.80 -5.64 -15.78
CA MET A 181 -11.54 -6.69 -14.79
C MET A 181 -12.85 -7.26 -14.21
N ILE A 182 -13.82 -6.41 -13.89
CA ILE A 182 -15.13 -6.84 -13.39
C ILE A 182 -15.85 -7.68 -14.45
N ILE A 183 -15.87 -7.24 -15.71
CA ILE A 183 -16.48 -8.00 -16.81
C ILE A 183 -15.76 -9.34 -17.00
N GLY A 184 -14.43 -9.36 -16.95
CA GLY A 184 -13.63 -10.59 -17.03
C GLY A 184 -13.94 -11.56 -15.88
N PHE A 185 -14.02 -11.06 -14.66
CA PHE A 185 -14.36 -11.84 -13.48
C PHE A 185 -15.80 -12.38 -13.53
N LEU A 186 -16.77 -11.56 -13.92
CA LEU A 186 -18.17 -11.99 -14.08
C LEU A 186 -18.28 -13.06 -15.16
N ARG A 187 -17.61 -12.90 -16.30
CA ARG A 187 -17.55 -13.94 -17.34
C ARG A 187 -16.93 -15.23 -16.82
N TYR A 188 -15.81 -15.15 -16.11
CA TYR A 188 -15.16 -16.30 -15.51
C TYR A 188 -16.07 -17.04 -14.52
N PHE A 189 -16.72 -16.30 -13.62
CA PHE A 189 -17.63 -16.85 -12.62
C PHE A 189 -18.91 -17.45 -13.24
N LEU A 190 -19.51 -16.77 -14.22
CA LEU A 190 -20.72 -17.21 -14.91
C LEU A 190 -20.47 -18.34 -15.90
N SER A 191 -19.27 -18.44 -16.49
CA SER A 191 -18.91 -19.55 -17.38
C SER A 191 -18.81 -20.89 -16.66
N GLY A 192 -18.88 -20.95 -15.32
CA GLY A 192 -19.10 -22.19 -14.58
C GLY A 192 -18.05 -23.28 -14.84
N LYS A 193 -16.84 -22.93 -15.28
CA LYS A 193 -15.70 -23.86 -15.47
C LYS A 193 -15.14 -24.30 -14.12
N ASN A 194 -15.98 -24.98 -13.34
CA ASN A 194 -15.59 -25.64 -12.10
C ASN A 194 -15.21 -27.08 -12.43
N LYS A 195 -13.89 -27.34 -12.60
CA LYS A 195 -13.18 -28.58 -12.19
C LYS A 195 -11.76 -28.78 -12.78
N GLN A 196 -11.26 -27.93 -13.68
CA GLN A 196 -9.91 -28.11 -14.24
C GLN A 196 -8.90 -27.00 -13.90
N ASP A 197 -9.34 -25.83 -13.43
CA ASP A 197 -8.42 -24.72 -13.12
C ASP A 197 -7.92 -24.69 -11.66
N GLU A 198 -8.50 -25.53 -10.79
CA GLU A 198 -8.00 -25.76 -9.43
C GLU A 198 -6.61 -26.44 -9.45
N VAL A 199 -6.28 -27.13 -10.53
CA VAL A 199 -4.99 -27.83 -10.71
C VAL A 199 -3.89 -26.90 -11.24
N THR A 200 -4.21 -25.72 -11.79
CA THR A 200 -3.17 -24.86 -12.41
C THR A 200 -2.50 -23.93 -11.38
N TYR A 201 -3.26 -23.30 -10.47
CA TYR A 201 -2.66 -22.42 -9.46
C TYR A 201 -1.93 -23.17 -8.33
N ALA A 202 -2.42 -24.34 -7.92
CA ALA A 202 -1.76 -25.15 -6.88
C ALA A 202 -0.50 -25.84 -7.42
N ALA A 203 -0.52 -26.36 -8.65
CA ALA A 203 0.64 -27.01 -9.26
C ALA A 203 1.72 -26.00 -9.66
N ASP A 204 1.34 -24.83 -10.17
CA ASP A 204 2.31 -23.76 -10.45
C ASP A 204 2.95 -23.24 -9.15
N LEU A 205 2.21 -23.21 -8.04
CA LEU A 205 2.78 -22.78 -6.76
C LEU A 205 3.64 -23.88 -6.08
N ASP A 206 3.25 -25.15 -6.15
CA ASP A 206 4.09 -26.24 -5.63
C ASP A 206 5.41 -26.33 -6.39
N ARG A 207 5.39 -26.00 -7.69
CA ARG A 207 6.58 -25.84 -8.52
C ARG A 207 7.42 -24.63 -8.11
N GLN A 208 6.79 -23.53 -7.70
CA GLN A 208 7.47 -22.33 -7.18
C GLN A 208 8.12 -22.58 -5.82
N ILE A 209 7.42 -23.25 -4.90
CA ILE A 209 7.93 -23.58 -3.57
C ILE A 209 9.15 -24.49 -3.70
N LYS A 210 9.07 -25.53 -4.53
CA LYS A 210 10.21 -26.43 -4.79
C LYS A 210 11.39 -25.72 -5.46
N ALA A 211 11.13 -24.77 -6.35
CA ALA A 211 12.17 -23.95 -6.97
C ALA A 211 12.85 -23.02 -5.94
N ALA A 212 12.07 -22.37 -5.08
CA ALA A 212 12.57 -21.51 -4.01
C ALA A 212 13.35 -22.30 -2.95
N GLU A 213 12.91 -23.52 -2.60
CA GLU A 213 13.64 -24.42 -1.71
C GLU A 213 14.97 -24.89 -2.31
N ALA A 214 14.99 -25.17 -3.63
CA ALA A 214 16.21 -25.56 -4.34
C ALA A 214 17.22 -24.40 -4.39
N GLU A 215 16.76 -23.18 -4.67
CA GLU A 215 17.63 -22.00 -4.66
C GLU A 215 18.10 -21.61 -3.26
N ALA A 216 17.25 -21.74 -2.24
CA ALA A 216 17.65 -21.53 -0.85
C ALA A 216 18.70 -22.57 -0.40
N ALA A 217 18.57 -23.82 -0.85
CA ALA A 217 19.58 -24.85 -0.63
C ALA A 217 20.89 -24.54 -1.37
N GLU A 218 20.82 -24.04 -2.60
CA GLU A 218 21.99 -23.64 -3.39
C GLU A 218 22.70 -22.41 -2.77
N GLU A 219 21.96 -21.41 -2.30
CA GLU A 219 22.52 -20.28 -1.54
C GLU A 219 23.12 -20.70 -0.20
N ALA A 220 22.48 -21.64 0.51
CA ALA A 220 22.98 -22.18 1.77
C ALA A 220 24.28 -22.98 1.55
N GLU A 221 24.35 -23.77 0.47
CA GLU A 221 25.58 -24.44 0.06
C GLU A 221 26.67 -23.45 -0.35
N ALA A 222 26.33 -22.42 -1.13
CA ALA A 222 27.28 -21.37 -1.53
C ALA A 222 27.84 -20.63 -0.30
N LYS A 223 27.00 -20.29 0.68
CA LYS A 223 27.43 -19.68 1.96
C LYS A 223 28.30 -20.64 2.78
N LYS A 224 27.98 -21.94 2.83
CA LYS A 224 28.78 -22.97 3.50
C LYS A 224 30.14 -23.17 2.83
N ASN A 225 30.19 -23.13 1.50
CA ASN A 225 31.42 -23.27 0.72
C ASN A 225 32.31 -22.03 0.84
N LYS A 226 31.71 -20.83 0.87
CA LYS A 226 32.40 -19.57 1.16
C LYS A 226 32.98 -19.58 2.58
N LYS A 227 32.22 -20.03 3.59
CA LYS A 227 32.69 -20.17 4.98
C LYS A 227 33.84 -21.18 5.12
N LYS A 228 33.83 -22.29 4.38
CA LYS A 228 34.95 -23.26 4.30
C LYS A 228 36.21 -22.67 3.64
N ARG A 229 36.05 -21.83 2.60
CA ARG A 229 37.17 -21.14 1.94
C ARG A 229 37.82 -20.08 2.84
N PHE A 230 37.02 -19.28 3.54
CA PHE A 230 37.54 -18.26 4.47
C PHE A 230 38.06 -18.85 5.80
N GLY A 231 37.50 -19.98 6.27
CA GLY A 231 38.01 -20.70 7.44
C GLY A 231 39.36 -21.41 7.22
N LYS A 232 39.70 -21.75 5.97
CA LYS A 232 41.03 -22.31 5.62
C LYS A 232 42.12 -21.26 5.46
N ALA A 233 41.78 -20.00 5.16
CA ALA A 233 42.73 -18.92 5.01
C ALA A 233 43.24 -18.35 6.35
N SER A 234 42.52 -18.58 7.46
CA SER A 234 42.91 -18.13 8.81
C SER A 234 43.73 -19.17 9.59
N ALA A 235 43.97 -20.37 9.04
CA ALA A 235 44.70 -21.45 9.71
C ALA A 235 46.08 -21.73 9.04
N SER A 236 46.56 -20.80 8.21
CA SER A 236 47.84 -20.90 7.50
C SER A 236 48.71 -19.64 7.69
N GLU A 237 48.63 -18.99 8.85
CA GLU A 237 49.64 -18.08 9.38
C GLU A 237 50.07 -18.56 10.78
#